data_AF-A0AAE3YFZ5-F1
#
_entry.id   AF-A0AAE3YFZ5-F1
#
_cell.length_a   1.000
_cell.length_b   1.000
_cell.length_c   1.000
_cell.angle_alpha   90.00
_cell.angle_beta   90.00
_cell.angle_gamma   90.00
#
_symmetry.space_group_name_H-M   'P 1'
#
loop_
_entity.id
_entity.type
_entity.pdbx_description
1 polymer ?
#
loop_
_entity_poly.entity_id
_entity_poly.type
_entity_poly.pdbx_seq_one_letter_code
_entity_poly.pdbx_strand_id
1 'polypeptide(L)'
;MTSWFRSQATTGSGSFTRATPNRSAKTTYNRLQSPEGLVWIAEALGVNPILLQMVVNDSAAVPSRSRCAFLRKELPWSMIAELAQRRLREGPQ
;
A
#
# COMPACT_ATOMS: atom_id res chain seq x y z
N MET A 1 -14.42 6.67 2.20
CA MET A 1 -14.27 5.24 1.84
C MET A 1 -15.14 4.98 0.62
N THR A 2 -14.55 4.65 -0.53
CA THR A 2 -15.27 4.53 -1.81
C THR A 2 -16.31 3.40 -1.76
N SER A 3 -17.40 3.55 -2.53
CA SER A 3 -18.45 2.54 -2.67
C SER A 3 -17.89 1.16 -3.03
N TRP A 4 -16.83 1.12 -3.83
CA TRP A 4 -16.09 -0.09 -4.19
C TRP A 4 -15.54 -0.86 -2.98
N PHE A 5 -15.00 -0.18 -1.96
CA PHE A 5 -14.55 -0.87 -0.74
C PHE A 5 -15.72 -1.36 0.12
N ARG A 6 -16.91 -0.74 0.01
CA ARG A 6 -18.11 -1.21 0.69
C ARG A 6 -18.69 -2.46 0.02
N SER A 7 -18.56 -2.59 -1.30
CA SER A 7 -18.99 -3.77 -2.06
C SER A 7 -18.03 -4.95 -1.95
N GLN A 8 -16.80 -4.75 -1.44
CA GLN A 8 -15.88 -5.81 -1.01
C GLN A 8 -16.35 -6.51 0.29
N ALA A 9 -17.64 -6.43 0.64
CA ALA A 9 -18.34 -7.39 1.49
C ALA A 9 -18.51 -8.72 0.72
N THR A 10 -17.44 -9.19 0.09
CA THR A 10 -17.46 -10.47 -0.59
C THR A 10 -17.24 -11.53 0.48
N THR A 11 -18.12 -12.51 0.50
CA THR A 11 -17.81 -13.83 1.07
C THR A 11 -16.68 -14.50 0.29
N GLY A 12 -16.09 -13.86 -0.73
CA GLY A 12 -14.99 -14.35 -1.56
C GLY A 12 -15.23 -15.76 -2.09
N SER A 13 -14.20 -16.35 -2.69
CA SER A 13 -14.18 -17.78 -2.98
C SER A 13 -12.75 -18.28 -2.81
N GLY A 14 -12.60 -19.54 -2.41
CA GLY A 14 -11.29 -20.13 -2.11
C GLY A 14 -10.50 -19.29 -1.10
N SER A 15 -9.22 -19.03 -1.40
CA SER A 15 -8.28 -18.28 -0.54
C SER A 15 -8.68 -16.80 -0.29
N PHE A 16 -9.63 -16.28 -1.06
CA PHE A 16 -10.12 -14.90 -0.94
C PHE A 16 -11.41 -14.79 -0.12
N THR A 17 -11.96 -15.91 0.36
CA THR A 17 -13.10 -15.97 1.29
C THR A 17 -12.80 -15.21 2.58
N ARG A 18 -13.75 -14.39 3.05
CA ARG A 18 -13.61 -13.63 4.30
C ARG A 18 -14.91 -13.74 5.12
N ALA A 19 -14.78 -14.21 6.36
CA ALA A 19 -15.89 -14.18 7.33
C ALA A 19 -16.19 -12.74 7.79
N THR A 20 -15.15 -11.90 7.87
CA THR A 20 -15.26 -10.49 8.27
C THR A 20 -14.62 -9.58 7.22
N PRO A 21 -15.35 -8.61 6.65
CA PRO A 21 -14.79 -7.66 5.69
C PRO A 21 -13.68 -6.80 6.30
N ASN A 22 -12.55 -6.65 5.59
CA ASN A 22 -11.47 -5.75 6.01
C ASN A 22 -11.79 -4.31 5.59
N ARG A 23 -12.13 -3.46 6.57
CA ARG A 23 -12.42 -2.05 6.36
C ARG A 23 -11.24 -1.11 6.72
N SER A 24 -10.05 -1.66 6.93
CA SER A 24 -8.87 -0.91 7.34
C SER A 24 -7.90 -0.78 6.17
N ALA A 25 -7.67 0.45 5.72
CA ALA A 25 -6.64 0.75 4.72
C ALA A 25 -5.25 0.35 5.24
N LYS A 26 -4.95 0.61 6.53
CA LYS A 26 -3.72 0.16 7.20
C LYS A 26 -3.53 -1.35 7.10
N THR A 27 -4.57 -2.11 7.41
CA THR A 27 -4.52 -3.58 7.38
C THR A 27 -4.36 -4.09 5.95
N THR A 28 -4.99 -3.42 4.97
CA THR A 28 -4.86 -3.76 3.56
C THR A 28 -3.43 -3.52 3.07
N TYR A 29 -2.86 -2.34 3.33
CA TYR A 29 -1.48 -2.00 2.99
C TYR A 29 -0.46 -2.99 3.58
N ASN A 30 -0.62 -3.32 4.87
CA ASN A 30 0.27 -4.26 5.55
C ASN A 30 0.13 -5.72 5.08
N ARG A 31 -0.96 -6.08 4.40
CA ARG A 31 -1.19 -7.43 3.88
C ARG A 31 -0.97 -7.55 2.37
N LEU A 32 -0.83 -6.44 1.65
CA LEU A 32 -0.64 -6.43 0.20
C LEU A 32 0.65 -7.16 -0.19
N GLN A 33 0.54 -8.30 -0.89
CA GLN A 33 1.70 -9.13 -1.27
C GLN A 33 2.28 -8.76 -2.65
N SER A 34 2.21 -7.48 -3.02
CA SER A 34 2.80 -6.97 -4.27
C SER A 34 3.80 -5.85 -3.95
N PRO A 35 5.11 -6.08 -4.13
CA PRO A 35 6.13 -5.05 -4.02
C PRO A 35 5.84 -3.85 -4.93
N GLU A 36 5.46 -4.12 -6.18
CA GLU A 36 5.16 -3.11 -7.21
C GLU A 36 3.95 -2.28 -6.80
N GLY A 37 2.91 -2.91 -6.25
CA GLY A 37 1.75 -2.21 -5.72
C GLY A 37 2.07 -1.27 -4.55
N LEU A 38 3.03 -1.62 -3.70
CA LEU A 38 3.49 -0.74 -2.61
C LEU A 38 4.21 0.50 -3.17
N VAL A 39 5.10 0.29 -4.16
CA VAL A 39 5.82 1.37 -4.85
C VAL A 39 4.84 2.28 -5.59
N TRP A 40 3.89 1.72 -6.32
CA TRP A 40 2.87 2.47 -7.05
C TRP A 40 2.01 3.36 -6.13
N ILE A 41 1.60 2.84 -4.97
CA ILE A 41 0.86 3.64 -3.96
C ILE A 41 1.74 4.80 -3.46
N ALA A 42 3.01 4.53 -3.14
CA ALA A 42 3.94 5.54 -2.66
C ALA A 42 4.17 6.65 -3.70
N GLU A 43 4.39 6.27 -4.95
CA GLU A 43 4.56 7.18 -6.08
C GLU A 43 3.31 8.04 -6.29
N ALA A 44 2.12 7.43 -6.35
CA ALA A 44 0.86 8.12 -6.56
C ALA A 44 0.52 9.13 -5.44
N LEU A 45 1.05 8.90 -4.23
CA LEU A 45 0.89 9.79 -3.09
C LEU A 45 1.96 10.88 -3.01
N GLY A 46 2.93 10.88 -3.93
CA GLY A 46 3.97 11.90 -4.00
C GLY A 46 5.07 11.72 -2.95
N VAL A 47 5.45 10.47 -2.64
CA VAL A 47 6.72 10.22 -1.96
C VAL A 47 7.86 10.86 -2.75
N ASN A 48 8.87 11.40 -2.06
CA ASN A 48 10.02 12.02 -2.70
C ASN A 48 10.64 11.07 -3.75
N PRO A 49 10.77 11.48 -5.03
CA PRO A 49 11.22 10.59 -6.10
C PRO A 49 12.63 10.04 -5.90
N ILE A 50 13.54 10.80 -5.29
CA ILE A 50 14.92 10.37 -5.02
C ILE A 50 14.91 9.26 -3.97
N LEU A 51 14.18 9.46 -2.87
CA LEU A 51 14.00 8.43 -1.84
C LEU A 51 13.37 7.17 -2.44
N LEU A 52 12.30 7.33 -3.23
CA LEU A 52 11.59 6.20 -3.82
C LEU A 52 12.51 5.39 -4.75
N GLN A 53 13.30 6.07 -5.59
CA GLN A 53 14.26 5.41 -6.48
C GLN A 53 15.33 4.65 -5.70
N MET A 54 15.88 5.23 -4.63
CA MET A 54 16.85 4.57 -3.76
C MET A 54 16.26 3.29 -3.15
N VAL A 55 15.07 3.39 -2.55
CA VAL A 55 14.38 2.24 -1.94
C VAL A 55 14.07 1.15 -2.96
N VAL A 56 13.66 1.51 -4.18
CA VAL A 56 13.42 0.54 -5.27
C VAL A 56 14.72 -0.16 -5.67
N ASN A 57 15.81 0.58 -5.84
CA ASN A 57 17.11 0.02 -6.18
C ASN A 57 17.61 -0.95 -5.09
N ASP A 58 17.52 -0.55 -3.82
CA ASP A 58 17.92 -1.39 -2.69
C ASP A 58 17.06 -2.65 -2.60
N SER A 59 15.76 -2.55 -2.93
CA SER A 59 14.85 -3.70 -2.93
C SER A 59 15.22 -4.77 -3.98
N ALA A 60 15.94 -4.41 -5.04
CA ALA A 60 16.39 -5.36 -6.07
C ALA A 60 17.40 -6.36 -5.50
N ALA A 61 18.22 -5.95 -4.52
CA ALA A 61 19.16 -6.80 -3.81
C ALA A 61 18.49 -7.71 -2.75
N VAL A 62 17.21 -7.45 -2.41
CA VAL A 62 16.47 -8.22 -1.41
C VAL A 62 15.81 -9.44 -2.05
N PRO A 63 15.85 -10.63 -1.40
CA PRO A 63 15.13 -11.81 -1.86
C PRO A 63 13.65 -11.54 -2.09
N SER A 64 13.07 -12.07 -3.17
CA SER A 64 11.69 -11.76 -3.59
C SER A 64 10.65 -11.92 -2.47
N ARG A 65 10.79 -12.94 -1.63
CA ARG A 65 9.87 -13.22 -0.49
C ARG A 65 9.94 -12.15 0.62
N SER A 66 11.04 -11.42 0.71
CA SER A 66 11.29 -10.40 1.74
C SER A 66 11.10 -8.98 1.23
N ARG A 67 10.95 -8.77 -0.09
CA ARG A 67 10.81 -7.43 -0.68
C ARG A 67 9.65 -6.63 -0.11
N CYS A 68 8.47 -7.24 0.06
CA CYS A 68 7.34 -6.57 0.69
C CYS A 68 7.63 -6.12 2.14
N ALA A 69 8.41 -6.91 2.89
CA ALA A 69 8.77 -6.56 4.27
C ALA A 69 9.79 -5.40 4.28
N PHE A 70 10.80 -5.48 3.42
CA PHE A 70 11.78 -4.42 3.21
C PHE A 70 11.09 -3.10 2.81
N LEU A 71 10.24 -3.12 1.78
CA LEU A 71 9.55 -1.93 1.31
C LEU A 71 8.66 -1.32 2.39
N ARG A 72 7.98 -2.10 3.24
CA ARG A 72 7.18 -1.53 4.34
C ARG A 72 8.00 -0.93 5.47
N LYS A 73 9.27 -1.32 5.60
CA LYS A 73 10.18 -0.69 6.55
C LYS A 73 10.56 0.71 6.08
N GLU A 74 10.88 0.85 4.79
CA GLU A 74 11.27 2.12 4.17
C GLU A 74 10.07 3.03 3.82
N LEU A 75 8.93 2.42 3.51
CA LEU A 75 7.64 3.07 3.19
C LEU A 75 6.59 2.66 4.23
N PRO A 76 6.73 3.08 5.50
CA PRO A 76 5.81 2.68 6.56
C PRO A 76 4.41 3.25 6.36
N TRP A 77 3.41 2.56 6.90
CA TRP A 77 2.01 3.01 6.82
C TRP A 77 1.80 4.45 7.32
N SER A 78 2.53 4.88 8.36
CA SER A 78 2.42 6.24 8.90
C SER A 78 2.71 7.30 7.83
N MET A 79 3.79 7.12 7.06
CA MET A 79 4.16 8.00 5.95
C MET A 79 3.08 8.02 4.86
N ILE A 80 2.64 6.83 4.43
CA ILE A 80 1.61 6.68 3.39
C ILE A 80 0.29 7.33 3.82
N ALA A 81 -0.13 7.11 5.08
CA ALA A 81 -1.35 7.69 5.61
C ALA A 81 -1.29 9.21 5.69
N GLU A 82 -0.15 9.77 6.10
CA GLU A 82 0.06 11.21 6.17
C GLU A 82 -0.03 11.85 4.77
N LEU A 83 0.65 11.28 3.77
CA LEU A 83 0.61 11.76 2.39
C LEU A 83 -0.81 11.70 1.82
N ALA A 84 -1.53 10.60 2.06
CA ALA A 84 -2.92 10.45 1.65
C ALA A 84 -3.82 11.51 2.30
N GLN A 85 -3.67 11.76 3.59
CA GLN A 85 -4.44 12.80 4.29
C GLN A 85 -4.10 14.20 3.79
N ARG A 86 -2.82 14.48 3.51
CA ARG A 86 -2.37 15.75 2.94
C ARG A 86 -3.03 15.98 1.58
N ARG A 87 -2.96 14.99 0.68
CA ARG A 87 -3.57 15.06 -0.65
C ARG A 87 -5.09 15.24 -0.60
N LEU A 88 -5.78 14.64 0.37
CA LEU A 88 -7.21 14.87 0.58
C LEU A 88 -7.56 16.30 0.99
N ARG A 89 -6.67 16.99 1.72
CA ARG A 89 -6.87 18.40 2.09
C ARG A 89 -6.57 19.36 0.94
N GLU A 90 -5.57 19.03 0.12
CA GLU A 90 -5.07 19.88 -0.95
C GLU A 90 -5.84 19.73 -2.27
N GLY A 91 -6.65 18.67 -2.41
CA GLY A 91 -7.36 18.33 -3.64
C GLY A 91 -6.46 17.61 -4.66
N PRO A 92 -7.05 16.90 -5.64
CA PRO A 92 -6.27 16.27 -6.70
C PRO A 92 -5.63 17.33 -7.60
N GLN A 93 -4.32 17.19 -7.83
CA GLN A 93 -3.57 17.87 -8.92
C GLN A 93 -4.04 17.34 -10.27
#